data_AF-A0A0S8FG30-F1
#
_entry.id   AF-A0A0S8FG30-F1
#
_cell.length_a   1.000
_cell.length_b   1.000
_cell.length_c   1.000
_cell.angle_alpha   90.00
_cell.angle_beta   90.00
_cell.angle_gamma   90.00
#
_symmetry.space_group_name_H-M   'P 1'
#
loop_
_entity.id
_entity.type
_entity.pdbx_description
1 polymer ?
#
loop_
_entity_poly.entity_id
_entity_poly.type
_entity_poly.pdbx_seq_one_letter_code
_entity_poly.pdbx_strand_id
1 'polypeptide(L)'
;MLAVIVAAITFVVRRGDDDDVIFASGTVEATEADLGFQTPGRIERIAVREGDRVTQAQELAWLDRTELMARRTASEAQARAARAMLAELESGFRSEEVAQGQAALRAAEQRVSDAQRDMERVRRLHEGGAVSQQRLDDATTAYELAKAEYDRALEALGILQTGPRQERI
;
A
#
# COMPACT_ATOMS: atom_id res chain seq x y z
N MET A 1 85.93 -51.10 51.38
CA MET A 1 84.97 -52.08 51.90
C MET A 1 83.57 -51.47 51.72
N LEU A 2 82.83 -51.89 50.67
CA LEU A 2 81.42 -51.61 50.30
C LEU A 2 81.34 -51.83 48.78
N ALA A 3 80.36 -52.45 48.13
CA ALA A 3 79.28 -53.36 48.50
C ALA A 3 78.89 -54.06 47.18
N VAL A 4 78.62 -55.37 47.22
CA VAL A 4 78.24 -56.19 46.07
C VAL A 4 76.72 -56.11 45.89
N ILE A 5 76.27 -55.83 44.67
CA ILE A 5 74.87 -55.89 44.24
C ILE A 5 74.71 -57.08 43.29
N VAL A 6 73.84 -58.04 43.63
CA VAL A 6 72.99 -58.74 42.66
C VAL A 6 71.72 -59.17 43.38
N ALA A 7 70.57 -58.62 42.99
CA ALA A 7 69.26 -59.13 43.36
C ALA A 7 68.52 -59.48 42.07
N ALA A 8 68.39 -60.79 41.81
CA ALA A 8 67.57 -61.32 40.73
C ALA A 8 66.17 -61.61 41.29
N ILE A 9 65.16 -60.89 40.81
CA ILE A 9 63.76 -61.19 41.10
C ILE A 9 63.18 -61.89 39.88
N THR A 10 62.78 -63.15 40.07
CA THR A 10 62.09 -63.95 39.07
C THR A 10 60.71 -64.36 39.59
N PHE A 11 59.81 -64.59 38.63
CA PHE A 11 58.55 -65.36 38.72
C PHE A 11 57.30 -64.57 39.12
N VAL A 12 56.08 -64.73 38.58
CA VAL A 12 55.41 -65.82 37.83
C VAL A 12 54.39 -65.17 36.87
N VAL A 13 54.24 -65.65 35.63
CA VAL A 13 53.06 -65.33 34.80
C VAL A 13 51.98 -66.38 35.06
N ARG A 14 50.84 -65.97 35.63
CA ARG A 14 49.61 -66.78 35.69
C ARG A 14 48.75 -66.42 34.49
N ARG A 15 48.54 -67.40 33.60
CA ARG A 15 47.61 -67.31 32.47
C ARG A 15 46.20 -67.58 32.99
N GLY A 16 45.31 -66.61 32.84
CA GLY A 16 43.85 -66.79 32.92
C GLY A 16 43.26 -66.16 31.67
N ASP A 17 42.66 -66.99 30.82
CA ASP A 17 41.74 -66.55 29.77
C ASP A 17 40.48 -66.00 30.43
N ASP A 18 40.10 -64.76 30.11
CA ASP A 18 38.69 -64.39 29.96
C ASP A 18 38.58 -63.06 29.17
N ASP A 19 37.69 -63.13 28.16
CA ASP A 19 37.08 -62.09 27.32
C ASP A 19 37.89 -61.40 26.19
N ASP A 20 37.46 -61.73 24.97
CA ASP A 20 37.73 -61.10 23.67
C ASP A 20 37.18 -59.66 23.62
N VAL A 21 37.83 -58.74 24.33
CA VAL A 21 37.45 -57.31 24.35
C VAL A 21 38.36 -56.53 23.40
N ILE A 22 37.82 -56.15 22.24
CA ILE A 22 38.49 -55.22 21.32
C ILE A 22 38.34 -53.80 21.88
N PHE A 23 39.45 -53.25 22.39
CA PHE A 23 39.54 -51.81 22.71
C PHE A 23 39.81 -51.03 21.42
N ALA A 24 38.80 -50.36 20.89
CA ALA A 24 38.93 -49.44 19.76
C ALA A 24 38.67 -48.00 20.22
N SER A 25 39.66 -47.12 20.03
CA SER A 25 39.49 -45.68 20.16
C SER A 25 39.22 -45.08 18.78
N GLY A 26 38.13 -44.34 18.63
CA GLY A 26 37.81 -43.61 17.41
C GLY A 26 37.25 -42.23 17.74
N THR A 27 37.34 -41.31 16.78
CA THR A 27 36.73 -39.97 16.88
C THR A 27 35.34 -40.02 16.27
N VAL A 28 34.36 -39.40 16.93
CA VAL A 28 33.02 -39.19 16.35
C VAL A 28 33.02 -37.78 15.75
N GLU A 29 32.86 -37.69 14.43
CA GLU A 29 32.68 -36.42 13.74
C GLU A 29 31.17 -36.13 13.56
N ALA A 30 30.75 -34.92 13.95
CA ALA A 30 29.40 -34.42 13.73
C ALA A 30 29.45 -33.12 12.92
N THR A 31 28.46 -32.91 12.07
CA THR A 31 28.26 -31.62 11.40
C THR A 31 27.45 -30.71 12.31
N GLU A 32 28.05 -29.60 12.74
CA GLU A 32 27.40 -28.61 13.59
C GLU A 32 26.89 -27.44 12.75
N ALA A 33 25.78 -26.83 13.18
CA ALA A 33 25.21 -25.64 12.57
C ALA A 33 24.67 -24.70 13.65
N ASP A 34 25.13 -23.46 13.62
CA ASP A 34 24.64 -22.41 14.51
C ASP A 34 23.36 -21.79 13.94
N LEU A 35 22.29 -21.84 14.73
CA LEU A 35 21.00 -21.26 14.36
C LEU A 35 20.76 -19.98 15.16
N GLY A 36 20.30 -18.94 14.46
CA GLY A 36 19.98 -17.65 15.07
C GLY A 36 18.80 -16.97 14.39
N PHE A 37 18.22 -15.99 15.07
CA PHE A 37 17.16 -15.16 14.51
C PHE A 37 17.74 -14.12 13.54
N GLN A 38 17.00 -13.82 12.47
CA GLN A 38 17.38 -12.78 11.51
C GLN A 38 17.28 -11.36 12.08
N THR A 39 16.40 -11.16 13.07
CA THR A 39 16.19 -9.87 13.73
C THR A 39 16.47 -9.99 15.22
N PRO A 40 17.12 -8.98 15.84
CA PRO A 40 17.27 -8.96 17.29
C PRO A 40 15.92 -8.81 17.97
N GLY A 41 15.72 -9.47 19.11
CA GLY A 41 14.47 -9.41 19.86
C GLY A 41 14.53 -10.19 21.18
N ARG A 42 13.51 -10.00 22.01
CA ARG A 42 13.32 -10.80 23.23
C ARG A 42 12.80 -12.18 22.85
N ILE A 43 13.36 -13.24 23.43
CA ILE A 43 12.82 -14.60 23.28
C ILE A 43 11.49 -14.68 24.05
N GLU A 44 10.43 -15.09 23.36
CA GLU A 44 9.12 -15.40 23.96
C GLU A 44 9.12 -16.81 24.53
N ARG A 45 9.63 -17.79 23.75
CA ARG A 45 9.60 -19.21 24.10
C ARG A 45 10.69 -19.98 23.37
N ILE A 46 11.22 -21.01 24.04
CA ILE A 46 12.02 -22.08 23.44
C ILE A 46 11.22 -23.39 23.57
N ALA A 47 11.02 -24.12 22.47
CA ALA A 47 10.19 -25.33 22.42
C ALA A 47 10.96 -26.64 22.56
N VAL A 48 12.29 -26.60 22.53
CA VAL A 48 13.14 -27.79 22.52
C VAL A 48 14.15 -27.76 23.66
N ARG A 49 14.66 -28.93 24.02
CA ARG A 49 15.73 -29.13 25.00
C ARG A 49 16.92 -29.81 24.35
N GLU A 50 18.05 -29.76 25.03
CA GLU A 50 19.25 -30.49 24.61
C GLU A 50 18.95 -31.99 24.50
N GLY A 51 19.36 -32.58 23.38
CA GLY A 51 19.11 -34.00 23.06
C GLY A 51 17.81 -34.28 22.31
N ASP A 52 16.92 -33.30 22.15
CA ASP A 52 15.69 -33.49 21.39
C ASP A 52 15.98 -33.67 19.89
N ARG A 53 15.35 -34.68 19.28
CA ARG A 53 15.42 -34.86 17.82
C ARG A 53 14.45 -33.90 17.15
N VAL A 54 14.96 -33.08 16.23
CA VAL A 54 14.17 -32.07 15.49
C VAL A 54 14.09 -32.43 14.01
N THR A 55 13.00 -32.01 13.35
CA THR A 55 12.82 -32.16 11.89
C THR A 55 12.96 -30.83 11.17
N GLN A 56 13.14 -30.89 9.85
CA GLN A 56 13.14 -29.68 9.02
C GLN A 56 11.83 -28.88 9.21
N ALA A 57 11.96 -27.54 9.23
CA ALA A 57 10.86 -26.59 9.44
C ALA A 57 10.18 -26.66 10.82
N GLN A 58 10.72 -27.41 11.78
CA GLN A 58 10.22 -27.38 13.15
C GLN A 58 10.56 -26.05 13.82
N GLU A 59 9.57 -25.42 14.45
CA GLU A 59 9.77 -24.21 15.23
C GLU A 59 10.50 -24.53 16.54
N LEU A 60 11.72 -24.04 16.68
CA LEU A 60 12.57 -24.30 17.86
C LEU A 60 12.41 -23.23 18.93
N ALA A 61 12.19 -21.98 18.53
CA ALA A 61 12.01 -20.84 19.42
C ALA A 61 11.22 -19.71 18.73
N TRP A 62 10.60 -18.85 19.52
CA TRP A 62 9.88 -17.66 19.07
C TRP A 62 10.44 -16.41 19.74
N LEU A 63 10.49 -15.32 18.98
CA LEU A 63 10.68 -13.97 19.52
C LEU A 63 9.34 -13.36 19.88
N ASP A 64 9.34 -12.47 20.87
CA ASP A 64 8.20 -11.64 21.21
C ASP A 64 7.88 -10.70 20.03
N ARG A 65 6.69 -10.85 19.47
CA ARG A 65 6.22 -10.09 18.29
C ARG A 65 5.24 -8.98 18.65
N THR A 66 5.00 -8.69 19.93
CA THR A 66 3.95 -7.75 20.35
C THR A 66 4.12 -6.38 19.69
N GLU A 67 5.34 -5.82 19.74
CA GLU A 67 5.64 -4.53 19.11
C GLU A 67 5.57 -4.59 17.57
N LEU A 68 6.08 -5.67 16.97
CA LEU A 68 6.04 -5.88 15.52
C LEU A 68 4.60 -5.96 15.00
N MET A 69 3.72 -6.65 15.73
CA MET A 69 2.30 -6.76 15.38
C MET A 69 1.57 -5.44 15.57
N ALA A 70 1.88 -4.68 16.62
CA ALA A 70 1.32 -3.34 16.82
C ALA A 70 1.74 -2.39 15.67
N ARG A 71 3.03 -2.37 15.31
CA ARG A 71 3.55 -1.59 14.17
C ARG A 71 2.90 -2.01 12.86
N ARG A 72 2.80 -3.31 12.61
CA ARG A 72 2.12 -3.86 11.43
C ARG A 72 0.67 -3.38 11.35
N THR A 73 -0.08 -3.49 12.45
CA THR A 73 -1.47 -3.05 12.52
C THR A 73 -1.62 -1.55 12.25
N ALA A 74 -0.72 -0.73 12.81
CA ALA A 74 -0.69 0.70 12.56
C ALA A 74 -0.40 1.02 11.09
N SER A 75 0.59 0.37 10.47
CA SER A 75 0.91 0.53 9.05
C SER A 75 -0.23 0.06 8.14
N GLU A 76 -0.90 -1.05 8.46
CA GLU A 76 -2.07 -1.51 7.73
C GLU A 76 -3.24 -0.52 7.83
N ALA A 77 -3.44 0.11 8.99
CA ALA A 77 -4.44 1.16 9.17
C ALA A 77 -4.11 2.41 8.34
N GLN A 78 -2.84 2.83 8.32
CA GLN A 78 -2.37 3.94 7.48
C GLN A 78 -2.57 3.64 5.99
N ALA A 79 -2.22 2.44 5.54
CA ALA A 79 -2.43 2.01 4.16
C ALA A 79 -3.93 1.98 3.79
N ARG A 80 -4.81 1.54 4.70
CA ARG A 80 -6.27 1.60 4.49
C ARG A 80 -6.77 3.03 4.38
N ALA A 81 -6.31 3.94 5.24
CA ALA A 81 -6.68 5.34 5.18
C ALA A 81 -6.22 6.00 3.87
N ALA A 82 -4.98 5.75 3.46
CA ALA A 82 -4.45 6.26 2.20
C ALA A 82 -5.22 5.73 0.98
N ARG A 83 -5.59 4.44 0.96
CA ARG A 83 -6.43 3.87 -0.09
C ARG A 83 -7.84 4.46 -0.11
N ALA A 84 -8.42 4.74 1.07
CA ALA A 84 -9.73 5.39 1.15
C ALA A 84 -9.68 6.83 0.62
N MET A 85 -8.63 7.58 0.96
CA MET A 85 -8.40 8.92 0.39
C MET A 85 -8.18 8.86 -1.13
N LEU A 86 -7.41 7.89 -1.61
CA LEU A 86 -7.23 7.66 -3.03
C LEU A 86 -8.57 7.35 -3.71
N ALA A 87 -9.38 6.44 -3.14
CA ALA A 87 -10.70 6.12 -3.69
C ALA A 87 -11.65 7.34 -3.67
N GLU A 88 -11.59 8.19 -2.65
CA GLU A 88 -12.32 9.46 -2.60
C GLU A 88 -11.86 10.40 -3.72
N LEU A 89 -10.55 10.55 -3.93
CA LEU A 89 -9.98 11.36 -5.01
C LEU A 89 -10.29 10.78 -6.41
N GLU A 90 -10.20 9.47 -6.58
CA GLU A 90 -10.47 8.74 -7.84
C GLU A 90 -11.95 8.68 -8.19
N SER A 91 -12.84 8.69 -7.19
CA SER A 91 -14.28 8.84 -7.41
C SER A 91 -14.63 10.15 -8.12
N GLY A 92 -13.65 11.07 -8.26
CA GLY A 92 -13.72 12.24 -9.09
C GLY A 92 -14.70 13.27 -8.54
N PHE A 93 -15.29 14.06 -9.43
CA PHE A 93 -16.44 14.86 -9.05
C PHE A 93 -17.62 13.94 -8.77
N ARG A 94 -18.31 14.16 -7.65
CA ARG A 94 -19.49 13.38 -7.28
C ARG A 94 -20.50 13.39 -8.43
N SER A 95 -21.26 12.31 -8.62
CA SER A 95 -22.31 12.25 -9.65
C SER A 95 -23.28 13.45 -9.57
N GLU A 96 -23.44 13.96 -8.36
CA GLU A 96 -24.19 15.15 -7.97
C GLU A 96 -23.58 16.45 -8.53
N GLU A 97 -22.25 16.60 -8.55
CA GLU A 97 -21.58 17.77 -9.12
C GLU A 97 -21.69 17.79 -10.64
N VAL A 98 -21.55 16.64 -11.30
CA VAL A 98 -21.81 16.51 -12.75
C VAL A 98 -23.27 16.82 -13.06
N ALA A 99 -24.21 16.30 -12.26
CA ALA A 99 -25.64 16.58 -12.42
C ALA A 99 -25.96 18.07 -12.23
N GLN A 100 -25.30 18.75 -11.27
CA GLN A 100 -25.41 20.18 -11.07
C GLN A 100 -24.85 20.96 -12.28
N GLY A 101 -23.69 20.57 -12.80
CA GLY A 101 -23.09 21.17 -14.00
C GLY A 101 -23.99 21.03 -15.22
N GLN A 102 -24.59 19.85 -15.42
CA GLN A 102 -25.57 19.63 -16.49
C GLN A 102 -26.84 20.49 -16.32
N ALA A 103 -27.32 20.64 -15.09
CA ALA A 103 -28.47 21.51 -14.81
C ALA A 103 -28.15 22.98 -15.10
N ALA A 104 -26.94 23.44 -14.75
CA ALA A 104 -26.47 24.79 -15.06
C ALA A 104 -26.36 25.01 -16.58
N LEU A 105 -25.81 24.06 -17.33
CA LEU A 105 -25.73 24.12 -18.78
C LEU A 105 -27.12 24.21 -19.43
N ARG A 106 -28.07 23.36 -19.00
CA ARG A 106 -29.46 23.42 -19.48
C ARG A 106 -30.11 24.78 -19.20
N ALA A 107 -29.87 25.35 -18.02
CA ALA A 107 -30.39 26.68 -17.69
C ALA A 107 -29.79 27.76 -18.58
N ALA A 108 -28.49 27.71 -18.87
CA ALA A 108 -27.82 28.65 -19.76
C ALA A 108 -28.31 28.51 -21.22
N GLU A 109 -28.53 27.28 -21.69
CA GLU A 109 -29.09 26.99 -23.02
C GLU A 109 -30.48 27.63 -23.19
N GLN A 110 -31.35 27.52 -22.17
CA GLN A 110 -32.66 28.17 -22.21
C GLN A 110 -32.54 29.71 -22.26
N ARG A 111 -31.60 30.30 -21.52
CA ARG A 111 -31.35 31.75 -21.56
C ARG A 111 -30.89 32.21 -22.94
N VAL A 112 -29.99 31.46 -23.59
CA VAL A 112 -29.55 31.75 -24.97
C VAL A 112 -30.75 31.70 -25.92
N SER A 113 -31.57 30.66 -25.83
CA SER A 113 -32.77 30.51 -26.66
C SER A 113 -33.76 31.66 -26.44
N ASP A 114 -33.96 32.11 -25.21
CA ASP A 114 -34.85 33.23 -24.89
C ASP A 114 -34.31 34.55 -25.43
N ALA A 115 -33.04 34.83 -25.18
CA ALA A 115 -32.38 36.05 -25.66
C ALA A 115 -32.31 36.10 -27.19
N GLN A 116 -32.08 34.97 -27.86
CA GLN A 116 -32.11 34.89 -29.31
C GLN A 116 -33.50 35.23 -29.86
N ARG A 117 -34.56 34.63 -29.30
CA ARG A 117 -35.94 34.92 -29.72
C ARG A 117 -36.33 36.37 -29.48
N ASP A 118 -35.83 36.98 -28.41
CA ASP A 118 -36.05 38.40 -28.12
C ASP A 118 -35.31 39.31 -29.10
N MET A 119 -34.02 39.06 -29.33
CA MET A 119 -33.21 39.78 -30.32
C MET A 119 -33.84 39.71 -31.72
N GLU A 120 -34.25 38.53 -32.17
CA GLU A 120 -34.92 38.36 -33.47
C GLU A 120 -36.24 39.13 -33.55
N ARG A 121 -37.01 39.17 -32.45
CA ARG A 121 -38.26 39.93 -32.37
C ARG A 121 -38.01 41.42 -32.41
N VAL A 122 -37.03 41.93 -31.66
CA VAL A 122 -36.64 43.35 -31.65
C VAL A 122 -36.11 43.77 -33.02
N ARG A 123 -35.30 42.92 -33.66
CA ARG A 123 -34.79 43.16 -35.02
C ARG A 123 -35.91 43.36 -36.04
N ARG A 124 -36.91 42.48 -36.06
CA ARG A 124 -38.08 42.62 -36.95
C ARG A 124 -38.87 43.91 -36.68
N LEU A 125 -39.01 44.30 -35.41
CA LEU A 125 -39.68 45.55 -35.05
C LEU A 125 -38.87 46.78 -35.44
N HIS A 126 -37.53 46.71 -35.38
CA HIS A 126 -36.64 47.79 -35.78
C HIS A 126 -36.68 48.00 -37.30
N GLU A 127 -36.63 46.91 -38.06
CA GLU A 127 -36.81 46.91 -39.52
C GLU A 127 -38.17 47.52 -39.93
N GLY A 128 -39.21 47.31 -39.10
CA GLY A 128 -40.52 47.96 -39.24
C GLY A 128 -40.63 49.38 -38.66
N GLY A 129 -39.55 49.99 -38.17
CA GLY A 129 -39.53 51.34 -37.59
C GLY A 129 -40.19 51.50 -36.21
N ALA A 130 -40.60 50.40 -35.56
CA ALA A 130 -41.34 50.42 -34.31
C ALA A 130 -40.47 50.52 -33.04
N VAL A 131 -39.15 50.32 -33.15
CA VAL A 131 -38.19 50.45 -32.04
C VAL A 131 -36.91 51.15 -32.48
N SER A 132 -36.21 51.79 -31.54
CA SER A 132 -34.95 52.49 -31.80
C SER A 132 -33.78 51.52 -32.03
N GLN A 133 -32.72 52.00 -32.70
CA GLN A 133 -31.45 51.28 -32.87
C GLN A 133 -30.89 50.83 -31.52
N GLN A 134 -30.91 51.71 -30.51
CA GLN A 134 -30.44 51.39 -29.16
C GLN A 134 -31.10 50.13 -28.59
N ARG A 135 -32.42 49.93 -28.79
CA ARG A 135 -33.08 48.70 -28.31
C ARG A 135 -32.60 47.44 -29.03
N LEU A 136 -32.28 47.54 -30.32
CA LEU A 136 -31.72 46.42 -31.07
C LEU A 136 -30.31 46.08 -30.57
N ASP A 137 -29.49 47.10 -30.31
CA ASP A 137 -28.14 46.94 -29.78
C ASP A 137 -28.18 46.32 -28.36
N ASP A 138 -29.10 46.77 -27.51
CA ASP A 138 -29.33 46.23 -26.16
C ASP A 138 -29.71 44.74 -26.22
N ALA A 139 -30.65 44.37 -27.12
CA ALA A 139 -31.10 42.98 -27.29
C ALA A 139 -29.99 42.08 -27.88
N THR A 140 -29.18 42.61 -28.80
CA THR A 140 -28.03 41.90 -29.37
C THR A 140 -26.98 41.65 -28.29
N THR A 141 -26.65 42.66 -27.50
CA THR A 141 -25.72 42.54 -26.37
C THR A 141 -26.21 41.51 -25.35
N ALA A 142 -27.52 41.48 -25.07
CA ALA A 142 -28.12 40.50 -24.15
C ALA A 142 -27.98 39.06 -24.67
N TYR A 143 -28.16 38.84 -25.97
CA TYR A 143 -27.93 37.53 -26.60
C TYR A 143 -26.45 37.12 -26.54
N GLU A 144 -25.53 38.02 -26.85
CA GLU A 144 -24.10 37.74 -26.78
C GLU A 144 -23.65 37.39 -25.35
N LEU A 145 -24.15 38.11 -24.35
CA LEU A 145 -23.89 37.82 -22.95
C LEU A 145 -24.43 36.44 -22.55
N ALA A 146 -25.66 36.10 -22.93
CA ALA A 146 -26.25 34.79 -22.67
C ALA A 146 -25.44 33.67 -23.33
N LYS A 147 -24.96 33.89 -24.56
CA LYS A 147 -24.11 32.92 -25.27
C LYS A 147 -22.78 32.71 -24.55
N ALA A 148 -22.15 33.79 -24.09
CA ALA A 148 -20.92 33.70 -23.31
C ALA A 148 -21.14 32.96 -21.97
N GLU A 149 -22.30 33.11 -21.32
CA GLU A 149 -22.67 32.32 -20.14
C GLU A 149 -22.83 30.83 -20.45
N TYR A 150 -23.44 30.48 -21.59
CA TYR A 150 -23.56 29.10 -22.06
C TYR A 150 -22.18 28.47 -22.32
N ASP A 151 -21.29 29.16 -23.03
CA ASP A 151 -19.95 28.66 -23.33
C ASP A 151 -19.16 28.40 -22.04
N ARG A 152 -19.25 29.30 -21.05
CA ARG A 152 -18.67 29.09 -19.72
C ARG A 152 -19.25 27.88 -18.99
N ALA A 153 -20.57 27.68 -19.06
CA ALA A 153 -21.22 26.53 -18.43
C ALA A 153 -20.81 25.20 -19.10
N LEU A 154 -20.63 25.21 -20.42
CA LEU A 154 -20.16 24.07 -21.20
C LEU A 154 -18.72 23.70 -20.82
N GLU A 155 -17.82 24.70 -20.76
CA GLU A 155 -16.44 24.49 -20.31
C GLU A 155 -16.36 23.97 -18.87
N ALA A 156 -17.16 24.55 -17.97
CA ALA A 156 -17.24 24.10 -16.58
C ALA A 156 -17.69 22.64 -16.48
N LEU A 157 -18.70 22.23 -17.25
CA LEU A 157 -19.11 20.82 -17.31
C LEU A 157 -18.02 19.93 -17.91
N GLY A 158 -17.30 20.40 -18.92
CA GLY A 158 -16.17 19.68 -19.51
C GLY A 158 -15.08 19.35 -18.48
N ILE A 159 -14.75 20.31 -17.61
CA ILE A 159 -13.81 20.11 -16.48
C ILE A 159 -14.32 19.05 -15.50
N LEU A 160 -15.63 19.07 -15.20
CA LEU A 160 -16.25 18.08 -14.31
C LEU A 160 -16.24 16.66 -14.91
N GLN A 161 -16.32 16.54 -16.24
CA GLN A 161 -16.35 15.25 -16.95
C GLN A 161 -14.96 14.65 -17.23
N THR A 162 -13.92 15.48 -17.37
CA THR A 162 -12.55 14.99 -17.64
C THR A 162 -11.84 14.41 -16.41
N GLY A 163 -12.43 14.53 -15.23
CA GLY A 163 -11.91 13.94 -13.99
C GLY A 163 -10.71 14.69 -13.38
N PRO A 164 -10.22 14.27 -12.20
CA PRO A 164 -9.13 14.95 -11.51
C PRO A 164 -7.80 14.87 -12.29
N ARG A 165 -6.99 15.94 -12.21
CA ARG A 165 -5.67 16.01 -12.85
C ARG A 165 -4.74 14.93 -12.31
N GLN A 166 -4.06 14.19 -13.20
CA GLN A 166 -3.09 13.13 -12.85
C GLN A 166 -1.93 13.61 -11.96
N GLU A 167 -1.67 14.91 -11.85
CA GLU A 167 -0.60 15.47 -11.02
C GLU A 167 -0.83 15.31 -9.50
N ARG A 168 -2.04 14.94 -9.05
CA ARG A 168 -2.37 14.78 -7.62
C ARG A 168 -2.58 13.33 -7.18
N ILE A 169 -2.44 12.37 -8.10
CA ILE A 169 -2.54 10.93 -7.84
C ILE A 169 -1.12 10.35 -7.86
#